data_AF-A0A9Y2MRQ5-F1
#
_entry.id   AF-A0A9Y2MRQ5-F1
#
_cell.length_a   1.000
_cell.length_b   1.000
_cell.length_c   1.000
_cell.angle_alpha   90.00
_cell.angle_beta   90.00
_cell.angle_gamma   90.00
#
_symmetry.space_group_name_H-M   'P 1'
#
loop_
_entity.id
_entity.type
_entity.pdbx_description
1 polymer ?
#
loop_
_entity_poly.entity_id
_entity_poly.type
_entity_poly.pdbx_seq_one_letter_code
_entity_poly.pdbx_strand_id
1 'polypeptide(L)' 'MFEDVQGVTITGNTFAAGPDHAIGLAIGSTGAHVEGNHVDPSSHCEVGIDKSSREGCVGPEPACAP' A
#
# COMPACT_ATOMS: atom_id res chain seq x y z
N MET A 1 -6.28 0.92 -4.61
CA MET A 1 -5.61 0.00 -5.56
C MET A 1 -4.78 0.84 -6.52
N PHE A 2 -3.51 0.46 -6.73
CA PHE A 2 -2.61 1.01 -7.73
C PHE A 2 -2.10 -0.15 -8.58
N GLU A 3 -2.20 -0.02 -9.90
CA GLU A 3 -1.86 -1.06 -10.87
C GLU A 3 -1.01 -0.46 -11.98
N ASP A 4 0.14 -1.08 -12.27
CA ASP A 4 1.09 -0.63 -13.29
C ASP A 4 1.54 0.84 -13.13
N VAL A 5 1.81 1.24 -11.87
CA VAL A 5 2.29 2.59 -11.53
C VAL A 5 3.64 2.53 -10.85
N GLN A 6 4.63 3.28 -11.35
CA GLN A 6 5.95 3.35 -10.74
C GLN A 6 6.22 4.68 -10.03
N GLY A 7 6.90 4.61 -8.88
CA GLY A 7 7.37 5.79 -8.13
C GLY A 7 6.27 6.58 -7.41
N VAL A 8 5.13 5.96 -7.09
CA VAL A 8 4.06 6.63 -6.36
C VAL A 8 4.47 6.98 -4.92
N THR A 9 4.12 8.17 -4.45
CA THR A 9 4.24 8.56 -3.04
C THR A 9 2.86 8.67 -2.42
N ILE A 10 2.62 7.92 -1.35
CA ILE A 10 1.35 7.87 -0.62
C ILE A 10 1.64 8.31 0.81
N THR A 11 1.38 9.59 1.12
CA THR A 11 1.72 10.18 2.42
C THR A 11 0.64 11.10 2.96
N GLY A 12 0.50 11.12 4.30
CA GLY A 12 -0.38 12.04 5.02
C GLY A 12 -1.88 11.80 4.81
N ASN A 13 -2.27 10.59 4.39
CA ASN A 13 -3.67 10.25 4.15
C ASN A 13 -4.34 9.69 5.41
N THR A 14 -5.67 9.79 5.45
CA THR A 14 -6.50 9.06 6.43
C THR A 14 -7.40 8.07 5.69
N PHE A 15 -7.22 6.78 5.95
CA PHE A 15 -8.07 5.70 5.49
C PHE A 15 -9.11 5.43 6.58
N ALA A 16 -10.25 6.13 6.51
CA ALA A 16 -11.20 6.33 7.62
C ALA A 16 -12.27 5.25 7.80
N ALA A 17 -12.27 4.20 6.99
CA ALA A 17 -13.10 3.01 7.17
C ALA A 17 -12.17 1.80 7.29
N GLY A 18 -12.70 0.64 7.70
CA GLY A 18 -11.98 -0.62 7.64
C GLY A 18 -12.25 -1.38 6.34
N PRO A 19 -11.72 -0.99 5.17
CA PRO A 19 -11.59 -1.94 4.08
C PRO A 19 -10.66 -3.06 4.51
N ASP A 20 -10.80 -4.23 3.89
CA ASP A 20 -9.89 -5.36 4.11
C ASP A 20 -8.42 -4.89 3.97
N HIS A 21 -8.12 -4.08 2.94
CA HIS A 21 -6.79 -3.49 2.71
C HIS A 21 -6.89 -1.98 2.43
N ALA A 22 -5.99 -1.16 3.01
CA ALA A 22 -5.98 0.29 2.79
C ALA A 22 -5.25 0.71 1.50
N ILE A 23 -4.09 0.12 1.23
CA ILE A 23 -3.24 0.41 0.05
C ILE A 23 -2.90 -0.91 -0.65
N GLY A 24 -3.38 -1.11 -1.87
CA GLY A 24 -3.02 -2.26 -2.71
C GLY A 24 -2.08 -1.85 -3.84
N LEU A 25 -0.94 -2.53 -3.97
CA LEU A 25 0.09 -2.35 -5.01
C LEU A 25 0.19 -3.63 -5.85
N ALA A 26 -0.20 -3.56 -7.13
CA ALA A 26 -0.17 -4.72 -8.02
C ALA A 26 0.31 -4.39 -9.44
N ILE A 27 0.49 -5.45 -10.23
CA ILE A 27 0.75 -5.39 -11.67
C ILE A 27 1.97 -4.50 -11.95
N GLY A 28 3.14 -4.83 -11.39
CA GLY A 28 4.38 -4.10 -11.64
C GLY A 28 4.44 -2.69 -11.02
N SER A 29 3.67 -2.41 -9.97
CA SER A 29 3.69 -1.11 -9.30
C SER A 29 4.90 -0.96 -8.37
N THR A 30 6.06 -0.63 -8.93
CA THR A 30 7.35 -0.60 -8.21
C THR A 30 7.74 0.79 -7.70
N GLY A 31 8.67 0.84 -6.75
CA GLY A 31 9.24 2.09 -6.25
C GLY A 31 8.27 2.93 -5.40
N ALA A 32 7.23 2.33 -4.83
CA ALA A 32 6.27 3.05 -4.00
C ALA A 32 6.90 3.54 -2.69
N HIS A 33 6.53 4.74 -2.25
CA HIS A 33 6.90 5.29 -0.95
C HIS A 33 5.64 5.55 -0.12
N VAL A 34 5.49 4.82 0.98
CA VAL A 34 4.31 4.85 1.87
C VAL A 34 4.74 5.31 3.26
N GLU A 35 4.30 6.48 3.70
CA GLU A 35 4.72 7.05 4.98
C GLU A 35 3.64 7.94 5.61
N GLY A 36 3.48 7.86 6.94
CA GLY A 36 2.70 8.83 7.70
C GLY A 36 1.20 8.81 7.40
N ASN A 37 0.68 7.68 6.94
CA ASN A 37 -0.75 7.48 6.76
C ASN A 37 -1.40 7.03 8.08
N HIS A 38 -2.63 7.44 8.32
CA HIS A 38 -3.46 6.94 9.41
C HIS A 38 -4.46 5.94 8.84
N VAL A 39 -4.39 4.71 9.31
CA VAL A 39 -5.29 3.62 8.92
C VAL A 39 -6.21 3.31 10.08
N ASP A 40 -7.50 3.17 9.81
CA ASP A 40 -8.47 2.73 10.81
C ASP A 40 -8.03 1.38 11.43
N PRO A 41 -8.04 1.23 12.76
CA PRO A 41 -7.59 0.00 13.41
C PRO A 41 -8.36 -1.27 13.02
N SER A 42 -9.56 -1.13 12.44
CA SER A 42 -10.35 -2.24 11.92
C SER A 42 -9.89 -2.73 10.53
N SER A 43 -9.00 -2.00 9.84
CA SER A 43 -8.37 -2.51 8.63
C SER A 43 -7.40 -3.65 8.97
N HIS A 44 -7.57 -4.77 8.27
CA HIS A 44 -6.73 -5.95 8.45
C HIS A 44 -5.31 -5.75 7.88
N CYS A 45 -5.15 -4.82 6.95
CA CYS A 45 -3.91 -4.61 6.24
C CYS A 45 -3.74 -3.16 5.78
N GLU A 46 -2.63 -2.53 6.17
CA GLU A 46 -2.27 -1.20 5.66
C GLU A 46 -1.76 -1.28 4.21
N VAL A 47 -0.78 -2.14 3.94
CA VAL A 47 -0.21 -2.34 2.60
C VAL A 47 -0.33 -3.80 2.15
N GLY A 48 -1.06 -4.02 1.06
CA GLY A 48 -1.08 -5.25 0.28
C GLY A 48 -0.21 -5.12 -0.97
N ILE A 49 0.61 -6.14 -1.26
CA ILE A 49 1.55 -6.10 -2.39
C ILE A 49 1.67 -7.46 -3.08
N ASP A 50 1.65 -7.48 -4.41
CA ASP A 50 2.06 -8.68 -5.15
C ASP A 50 3.60 -8.75 -5.32
N LYS A 51 4.10 -9.92 -5.71
CA LYS A 51 5.55 -10.14 -5.89
C LYS A 51 6.16 -9.22 -6.94
N SER A 52 5.40 -8.84 -7.98
CA SER A 52 5.90 -8.01 -9.08
C SER A 52 6.09 -6.55 -8.68
N SER A 53 5.47 -6.13 -7.58
CA SER A 53 5.43 -4.74 -7.13
C SER A 53 6.35 -4.46 -5.94
N ARG A 54 7.04 -5.48 -5.40
CA ARG A 54 7.92 -5.36 -4.23
C ARG A 54 9.18 -4.54 -4.44
N GLU A 55 9.67 -4.49 -5.67
CA GLU A 55 10.93 -3.83 -5.97
C GLU A 55 10.86 -2.34 -5.63
N GLY A 56 11.81 -1.87 -4.81
CA GLY A 56 11.94 -0.46 -4.45
C GLY A 56 10.83 0.11 -3.56
N CYS A 57 9.92 -0.73 -3.05
CA CYS A 57 8.88 -0.27 -2.12
C CYS A 57 9.50 0.08 -0.76
N VAL A 58 9.18 1.27 -0.25
CA VAL A 58 9.63 1.78 1.06
C VAL A 58 8.40 2.16 1.88
N GLY A 59 8.31 1.68 3.12
CA GLY A 59 7.18 1.93 4.00
C GLY A 59 6.90 0.77 4.96
N PRO A 60 5.66 0.64 5.46
CA PRO A 60 5.24 -0.48 6.30
C PRO A 60 5.47 -1.83 5.62
N GLU A 61 5.79 -2.86 6.43
CA GLU A 61 5.94 -4.22 5.92
C GLU A 61 4.62 -4.70 5.32
N PRO A 62 4.59 -5.12 4.04
CA PRO A 62 3.36 -5.58 3.41
C PRO A 62 2.85 -6.87 4.06
N ALA A 63 1.59 -6.87 4.48
CA ALA A 63 1.02 -7.94 5.31
C ALA A 63 0.00 -8.83 4.59
N CYS A 64 -0.45 -8.43 3.40
CA CYS A 64 -1.51 -9.10 2.65
C CYS A 64 -1.28 -9.10 1.14
N ALA A 65 -2.14 -9.85 0.43
CA ALA A 65 -2.29 -9.69 -1.01
C ALA A 65 -2.88 -8.31 -1.34
N PRO A 66 -2.60 -7.73 -2.52
CA PRO A 66 -3.08 -6.40 -2.88
C PRO A 66 -4.61 -6.34 -3.01
#